data_AF-A0A1G9VA59-F1
#
_entry.id   AF-A0A1G9VA59-F1
#
_cell.length_a   1.000
_cell.length_b   1.000
_cell.length_c   1.000
_cell.angle_alpha   90.00
_cell.angle_beta   90.00
_cell.angle_gamma   90.00
#
_symmetry.space_group_name_H-M   'P 1'
#
loop_
_entity.id
_entity.type
_entity.pdbx_description
1 polymer ?
#
loop_
_entity_poly.entity_id
_entity_poly.type
_entity_poly.pdbx_seq_one_letter_code
_entity_poly.pdbx_strand_id
1 'polypeptide(L)'
;MNVALPGFLTGLVDAGNGLLWGSVLIYRLAVLAMVMVGSVASLGAIWNFADLSMGMMALINLVAILLLSPIAFALLRDYDRQLRAGQEPVFDPSRFPKLANKVDPKAWPKR
;
A
#
# COMPACT_ATOMS: atom_id res chain seq x y z
N MET A 1 19.55 10.14 -28.16
CA MET A 1 20.63 9.16 -27.92
C MET A 1 20.00 7.78 -27.85
N ASN A 2 20.17 6.96 -28.89
CA ASN A 2 19.77 5.54 -28.87
C ASN A 2 20.88 4.76 -28.16
N VAL A 3 20.83 4.69 -26.83
CA VAL A 3 21.74 3.84 -26.06
C VAL A 3 21.22 2.41 -26.19
N ALA A 4 21.77 1.68 -27.16
CA ALA A 4 21.46 0.26 -27.31
C ALA A 4 21.91 -0.48 -26.04
N LEU A 5 20.96 -1.08 -25.33
CA LEU A 5 21.26 -1.87 -24.15
C LEU A 5 22.12 -3.09 -24.55
N PRO A 6 23.14 -3.44 -23.74
CA PRO A 6 23.88 -4.69 -23.87
C PRO A 6 22.93 -5.90 -24.03
N GLY A 7 23.25 -6.86 -24.89
CA GLY A 7 22.35 -7.98 -25.24
C GLY A 7 21.88 -8.85 -24.07
N PHE A 8 22.61 -8.88 -22.95
CA PHE A 8 22.16 -9.56 -21.73
C PHE A 8 21.07 -8.78 -20.99
N LEU A 9 21.11 -7.45 -21.04
CA LEU A 9 20.10 -6.56 -20.43
C LEU A 9 18.82 -6.54 -21.24
N THR A 10 18.90 -6.61 -22.58
CA THR A 10 17.70 -6.79 -23.41
C THR A 10 17.05 -8.14 -23.13
N GLY A 11 17.80 -9.23 -23.02
CA GLY A 11 17.25 -10.54 -22.65
C GLY A 11 16.60 -10.58 -21.27
N LEU A 12 17.15 -9.87 -20.28
CA LEU A 12 16.57 -9.71 -18.94
C LEU A 12 15.29 -8.86 -18.96
N VAL A 13 15.31 -7.75 -19.71
CA VAL A 13 14.14 -6.87 -19.89
C VAL A 13 13.04 -7.60 -20.66
N ASP A 14 13.37 -8.38 -21.67
CA ASP A 14 12.42 -9.15 -22.48
C ASP A 14 11.82 -10.32 -21.69
N ALA A 15 12.61 -10.99 -20.85
CA ALA A 15 12.12 -12.01 -19.91
C ALA A 15 11.19 -11.40 -18.84
N GLY A 16 11.59 -10.26 -18.25
CA GLY A 16 10.77 -9.52 -17.30
C GLY A 16 9.49 -9.00 -17.93
N ASN A 17 9.59 -8.44 -19.13
CA ASN A 17 8.44 -8.04 -19.93
C ASN A 17 7.53 -9.24 -20.18
N GLY A 18 8.02 -10.37 -20.69
CA GLY A 18 7.19 -11.56 -20.94
C GLY A 18 6.40 -12.03 -19.71
N LEU A 19 7.01 -11.98 -18.52
CA LEU A 19 6.35 -12.32 -17.25
C LEU A 19 5.33 -11.25 -16.80
N LEU A 20 5.64 -9.97 -16.99
CA LEU A 20 4.72 -8.86 -16.70
C LEU A 20 3.53 -8.85 -17.67
N TRP A 21 3.76 -9.07 -18.97
CA TRP A 21 2.71 -9.22 -19.98
C TRP A 21 1.82 -10.43 -19.68
N GLY A 22 2.42 -11.56 -19.26
CA GLY A 22 1.68 -12.76 -18.86
C GLY A 22 0.78 -12.54 -17.64
N SER A 23 1.32 -11.94 -16.57
CA SER A 23 0.53 -11.66 -15.36
C SER A 23 -0.58 -10.63 -15.59
N VAL A 24 -0.32 -9.59 -16.37
CA VAL A 24 -1.34 -8.61 -16.79
C VAL A 24 -2.41 -9.27 -17.66
N LEU A 25 -2.04 -10.19 -18.56
CA LEU A 25 -2.99 -10.93 -19.39
C LEU A 25 -3.91 -11.81 -18.52
N ILE A 26 -3.35 -12.55 -17.56
CA ILE A 26 -4.13 -13.37 -16.62
C ILE A 26 -5.12 -12.50 -15.83
N TYR A 27 -4.66 -11.36 -15.30
CA TYR A 27 -5.53 -10.42 -14.60
C TYR A 27 -6.66 -9.91 -15.50
N ARG A 28 -6.35 -9.50 -16.73
CA ARG A 28 -7.36 -9.04 -17.70
C ARG A 28 -8.40 -10.12 -18.01
N LEU A 29 -7.96 -11.36 -18.24
CA LEU A 29 -8.85 -12.48 -18.50
C LEU A 29 -9.75 -12.77 -17.29
N ALA A 30 -9.21 -12.72 -16.07
CA ALA A 30 -9.98 -12.88 -14.84
C ALA A 30 -11.03 -11.77 -14.68
N VAL A 31 -10.68 -10.51 -14.95
CA VAL A 31 -11.62 -9.38 -14.92
C VAL A 31 -12.72 -9.56 -15.98
N LEU A 32 -12.37 -9.93 -17.21
CA LEU A 32 -13.35 -10.17 -18.27
C LEU A 32 -14.31 -11.32 -17.92
N ALA A 33 -13.80 -12.40 -17.33
CA ALA A 33 -14.62 -13.49 -16.83
C ALA A 33 -15.59 -13.02 -15.74
N MET A 34 -15.12 -12.20 -14.78
CA MET A 34 -15.98 -11.61 -13.74
C MET A 34 -17.05 -10.68 -14.33
N VAL A 35 -16.74 -9.91 -15.37
CA VAL A 35 -17.73 -9.09 -16.09
C VAL A 35 -18.80 -9.95 -16.74
N MET A 36 -18.41 -11.06 -17.39
CA MET A 36 -19.36 -12.01 -17.98
C MET A 36 -20.24 -12.69 -16.92
N VAL A 37 -19.67 -13.05 -15.76
CA VAL A 37 -20.44 -13.58 -14.63
C VAL A 37 -21.40 -12.51 -14.09
N GLY A 38 -20.94 -11.27 -13.95
CA GLY A 38 -21.75 -10.15 -13.48
C GLY A 38 -22.88 -9.75 -14.44
N SER A 39 -22.74 -9.97 -15.75
CA SER A 39 -23.80 -9.63 -16.72
C SER A 39 -24.98 -10.61 -16.69
N VAL A 40 -24.78 -11.83 -16.20
CA VAL A 40 -25.83 -12.86 -16.08
C VAL A 40 -26.30 -13.07 -14.63
N ALA A 41 -25.50 -12.68 -13.63
CA ALA A 41 -25.86 -12.76 -12.22
C ALA A 41 -26.98 -11.77 -11.87
N SER A 42 -27.78 -12.11 -10.84
CA SER A 42 -28.81 -11.19 -10.36
C SER A 42 -28.20 -9.99 -9.64
N LEU A 43 -28.86 -8.85 -9.76
CA LEU A 43 -28.43 -7.61 -9.11
C LEU A 43 -28.20 -7.81 -7.60
N GLY A 44 -29.09 -8.52 -6.92
CA GLY A 44 -28.97 -8.83 -5.50
C GLY A 44 -27.74 -9.68 -5.15
N ALA A 45 -27.39 -10.67 -5.98
CA ALA A 45 -26.19 -11.47 -5.75
C ALA A 45 -24.91 -10.64 -5.85
N ILE A 46 -24.84 -9.72 -6.83
CA ILE A 46 -23.69 -8.83 -7.03
C ILE A 46 -23.54 -7.87 -5.85
N TRP A 47 -24.64 -7.26 -5.39
CA TRP A 47 -24.61 -6.36 -4.23
C TRP A 47 -24.19 -7.10 -2.95
N ASN A 48 -24.75 -8.28 -2.68
CA ASN A 48 -24.37 -9.07 -1.51
C ASN A 48 -22.88 -9.44 -1.52
N PHE A 49 -22.33 -9.79 -2.69
CA PHE A 49 -20.91 -10.07 -2.84
C PHE A 49 -20.03 -8.82 -2.67
N ALA A 50 -20.49 -7.69 -3.20
CA ALA A 50 -19.82 -6.39 -3.05
C ALA A 50 -19.78 -5.94 -1.59
N ASP A 51 -20.90 -6.04 -0.88
CA ASP A 51 -21.02 -5.67 0.53
C ASP A 51 -20.13 -6.56 1.42
N LEU A 52 -20.09 -7.87 1.15
CA LEU A 52 -19.19 -8.79 1.83
C LEU A 52 -17.71 -8.42 1.60
N SER A 53 -17.35 -8.14 0.35
CA SER A 53 -15.98 -7.76 -0.02
C SER A 53 -15.57 -6.43 0.62
N MET A 54 -16.47 -5.45 0.62
CA MET A 54 -16.29 -4.15 1.26
C MET A 54 -16.13 -4.31 2.78
N GLY A 55 -16.97 -5.14 3.41
CA GLY A 55 -16.87 -5.45 4.83
C GLY A 55 -15.54 -6.13 5.19
N MET A 56 -15.06 -7.07 4.37
CA MET A 56 -13.77 -7.72 4.59
C MET A 56 -12.59 -6.74 4.48
N MET A 57 -12.60 -5.87 3.46
CA MET A 57 -11.58 -4.82 3.30
C MET A 57 -11.58 -3.87 4.50
N ALA A 58 -12.76 -3.39 4.91
CA ALA A 58 -12.92 -2.52 6.05
C ALA A 58 -12.46 -3.18 7.35
N LEU A 59 -12.80 -4.45 7.56
CA LEU A 59 -12.41 -5.21 8.75
C LEU A 59 -10.89 -5.35 8.87
N ILE A 60 -10.21 -5.75 7.80
CA ILE A 60 -8.75 -5.89 7.78
C ILE A 60 -8.09 -4.55 8.10
N ASN A 61 -8.56 -3.46 7.49
CA ASN A 61 -8.03 -2.13 7.73
C ASN A 61 -8.31 -1.65 9.17
N LEU A 62 -9.50 -1.89 9.69
CA LEU A 62 -9.88 -1.54 11.06
C LEU A 62 -8.98 -2.26 12.08
N VAL A 63 -8.74 -3.56 11.90
CA VAL A 63 -7.80 -4.31 12.75
C VAL A 63 -6.40 -3.71 12.69
N ALA A 64 -5.91 -3.35 11.50
CA ALA A 64 -4.60 -2.70 11.35
C ALA A 64 -4.55 -1.36 12.10
N ILE A 65 -5.60 -0.52 11.99
CA ILE A 65 -5.69 0.75 12.72
C ILE A 65 -5.69 0.52 14.23
N LEU A 66 -6.45 -0.46 14.74
CA LEU A 66 -6.48 -0.77 16.17
C LEU A 66 -5.12 -1.21 16.69
N LEU A 67 -4.40 -2.04 15.93
CA LEU A 67 -3.03 -2.47 16.28
C LEU A 67 -2.01 -1.32 16.23
N LEU A 68 -2.19 -0.37 15.31
CA LEU A 68 -1.33 0.81 15.16
C LEU A 68 -1.69 1.96 16.11
N SER A 69 -2.91 1.98 16.64
CA SER A 69 -3.44 3.05 17.49
C SER A 69 -2.52 3.51 18.63
N PRO A 70 -1.85 2.64 19.43
CA PRO A 70 -0.98 3.12 20.50
C PRO A 70 0.22 3.93 19.99
N ILE A 71 0.74 3.58 18.81
CA ILE A 71 1.86 4.31 18.18
C ILE A 71 1.33 5.62 17.58
N ALA A 72 0.20 5.57 16.86
CA ALA A 72 -0.43 6.74 16.27
C ALA A 72 -0.75 7.82 17.32
N PHE A 73 -1.37 7.43 18.44
CA PHE A 73 -1.67 8.37 19.53
C PHE A 73 -0.41 8.90 20.23
N ALA A 74 0.65 8.09 20.38
CA ALA A 74 1.91 8.56 20.95
C ALA A 74 2.57 9.63 20.08
N LEU A 75 2.58 9.43 18.76
CA LEU A 75 3.08 10.40 17.78
C LEU A 75 2.22 11.67 17.75
N LEU A 76 0.89 11.52 17.76
CA LEU A 76 -0.03 12.64 17.76
C LEU A 76 0.14 13.53 19.00
N ARG A 77 0.30 12.93 20.18
CA ARG A 77 0.55 13.69 21.42
C ARG A 77 1.88 14.44 21.38
N ASP A 78 2.90 13.85 20.76
CA ASP A 78 4.20 14.49 20.61
C ASP A 78 4.11 15.69 19.65
N TYR A 79 3.43 15.51 18.52
CA TYR A 79 3.11 16.56 17.56
C TYR A 79 2.34 17.72 18.22
N ASP A 80 1.24 17.41 18.92
CA ASP A 80 0.42 18.41 19.62
C ASP A 80 1.23 19.19 20.67
N ARG A 81 2.14 18.51 21.38
CA ARG A 81 3.01 19.16 22.36
C ARG A 81 3.97 20.15 21.68
N GLN A 82 4.58 19.77 20.56
CA GLN A 82 5.48 20.66 19.80
C GLN A 82 4.71 21.86 19.23
N LEU A 83 3.52 21.60 18.67
CA LEU A 83 2.66 22.65 18.13
C LEU A 83 2.24 23.66 19.20
N ARG A 84 1.83 23.19 20.39
CA ARG A 84 1.45 24.06 21.52
C ARG A 84 2.64 24.82 22.10
N ALA A 85 3.86 24.31 21.96
CA ALA A 85 5.08 25.00 22.36
C ALA A 85 5.51 26.09 21.36
N GLY A 86 4.75 26.30 20.28
CA GLY A 86 5.09 27.25 19.21
C GLY A 86 6.30 26.80 18.37
N GLN A 87 6.69 25.53 18.46
CA GLN A 87 7.79 24.95 17.70
C GLN A 87 7.25 24.38 16.38
N GLU A 88 8.09 24.37 15.35
CA GLU A 88 7.80 23.60 14.14
C GLU A 88 7.82 22.10 14.48
N PRO A 89 6.70 21.36 14.32
CA PRO A 89 6.66 19.97 14.74
C PRO A 89 7.57 19.09 13.88
N VAL A 90 8.59 18.48 14.50
CA VAL A 90 9.53 17.56 13.87
C VAL A 90 9.44 16.18 14.52
N PHE A 91 9.31 15.15 13.69
CA PHE A 91 9.38 13.77 14.16
C PHE A 91 10.83 13.36 14.45
N ASP A 92 11.10 12.93 15.69
CA ASP A 92 12.38 12.38 16.10
C ASP A 92 12.24 10.88 16.44
N PRO A 93 12.74 9.96 15.59
CA PRO A 93 12.65 8.51 15.81
C PRO A 93 13.30 8.04 17.12
N SER A 94 14.31 8.77 17.63
CA SER A 94 15.04 8.38 18.84
C SER A 94 14.19 8.44 20.11
N ARG A 95 13.10 9.23 20.08
CA ARG A 95 12.17 9.41 21.19
C ARG A 95 11.14 8.29 21.30
N PHE A 96 11.10 7.38 20.31
CA PHE A 96 10.14 6.29 20.24
C PHE A 96 10.87 4.94 20.12
N PRO A 97 11.24 4.30 21.24
CA PRO A 97 12.00 3.04 21.24
C PRO A 97 11.32 1.91 20.44
N LYS A 98 9.98 1.90 20.39
CA LYS A 98 9.19 0.92 19.63
C LYS A 98 9.29 1.09 18.10
N LEU A 99 9.70 2.28 17.65
CA LEU A 99 9.86 2.65 16.24
C LEU A 99 11.32 2.66 15.79
N ALA A 100 12.29 2.70 16.71
CA ALA A 100 13.71 2.84 16.42
C ALA A 100 14.27 1.82 15.41
N ASN A 101 13.78 0.58 15.43
CA ASN A 101 14.21 -0.48 14.51
C ASN A 101 13.23 -0.72 13.34
N LYS A 102 12.17 0.09 13.22
CA LYS A 102 11.10 -0.03 12.21
C LYS A 102 11.05 1.16 11.25
N VAL A 103 11.82 2.21 11.51
CA VAL A 103 11.87 3.43 10.72
C VAL A 103 13.20 3.47 9.97
N ASP A 104 13.16 3.75 8.66
CA ASP A 104 14.36 3.98 7.87
C ASP A 104 15.07 5.26 8.36
N PRO A 105 16.31 5.18 8.87
CA PRO A 105 17.06 6.34 9.34
C PRO A 105 17.28 7.41 8.27
N LYS A 106 17.19 7.05 6.98
CA LYS A 106 17.37 7.99 5.85
C LYS A 106 16.10 8.77 5.50
N ALA A 107 14.93 8.30 5.94
CA ALA A 107 13.66 8.91 5.55
C ALA A 107 13.42 10.27 6.24
N TRP A 108 13.99 10.49 7.44
CA TRP A 108 13.92 11.77 8.17
C TRP A 108 15.32 12.23 8.60
N PRO A 109 16.05 12.99 7.75
CA PRO A 109 17.33 13.57 8.13
C PRO A 109 17.12 14.57 9.29
N LYS A 110 17.97 14.49 10.31
CA LYS A 110 17.97 15.44 11.43
C LYS A 110 18.28 16.84 10.88
N ARG A 111 17.32 17.76 11.03
CA ARG A 111 17.49 19.18 10.69
C ARG A 111 18.10 19.95 11.86
#